data_AF-A0A429X3G2-F1
#
_entry.id   AF-A0A429X3G2-F1
#
_cell.length_a   1.000
_cell.length_b   1.000
_cell.length_c   1.000
_cell.angle_alpha   90.00
_cell.angle_beta   90.00
_cell.angle_gamma   90.00
#
_symmetry.space_group_name_H-M   'P 1'
#
loop_
_entity.id
_entity.type
_entity.pdbx_description
1 polymer ?
#
loop_
_entity_poly.entity_id
_entity_poly.type
_entity_poly.pdbx_seq_one_letter_code
_entity_poly.pdbx_strand_id
1 'polypeptide(L)'
;MFDERAALKLRLEQMQDAEERLLREFQKERAFIFTRLRELDREEGLETSAKEEETHYLPPVKNYLEAPDDNTEQNSPSRRARPSRRSKTTKMRDTAVSILKVQSAPIRGIELKRAIEKQTGLQIANMTTFMNTITKADPNIIKIGRGLYTYSREPQESKTIFLGTDEMNEATSSEP
;
A
#
# COMPACT_ATOMS: atom_id res chain seq x y z
N MET A 1 -24.85 -28.14 22.19
CA MET A 1 -25.31 -29.05 21.13
C MET A 1 -25.56 -28.19 19.90
N PHE A 2 -25.07 -28.57 18.72
CA PHE A 2 -25.26 -27.74 17.52
C PHE A 2 -26.62 -28.07 16.93
N ASP A 3 -27.60 -27.22 17.22
CA ASP A 3 -28.99 -27.47 16.85
C ASP A 3 -29.19 -27.18 15.36
N GLU A 4 -30.07 -27.94 14.71
CA GLU A 4 -30.39 -27.82 13.28
C GLU A 4 -30.77 -26.38 12.89
N ARG A 5 -31.49 -25.69 13.78
CA ARG A 5 -31.85 -24.27 13.62
C ARG A 5 -30.62 -23.35 13.52
N ALA A 6 -29.58 -23.62 14.31
CA ALA A 6 -28.33 -22.85 14.27
C ALA A 6 -27.56 -23.13 12.98
N ALA A 7 -27.58 -24.37 12.49
CA ALA A 7 -26.96 -24.76 11.22
C ALA A 7 -27.59 -24.04 10.02
N LEU A 8 -28.93 -23.99 9.97
CA LEU A 8 -29.65 -23.30 8.90
C LEU A 8 -29.43 -21.79 8.92
N LYS A 9 -29.38 -21.18 10.12
CA LYS A 9 -29.09 -19.75 10.26
C LYS A 9 -27.69 -19.42 9.76
N LEU A 10 -26.69 -20.23 10.12
CA LEU A 10 -25.32 -20.07 9.61
C LEU A 10 -25.26 -20.23 8.09
N ARG A 11 -26.04 -21.17 7.53
CA ARG A 11 -26.07 -21.38 6.07
C ARG A 11 -26.66 -20.17 5.34
N LEU A 12 -27.70 -19.55 5.88
CA LEU A 12 -28.27 -18.31 5.33
C LEU A 12 -27.26 -17.16 5.34
N GLU A 13 -26.51 -17.00 6.43
CA GLU A 13 -25.46 -16.00 6.54
C GLU A 13 -24.35 -16.22 5.49
N GLN A 14 -23.91 -17.48 5.30
CA GLN A 14 -22.95 -17.83 4.24
C GLN A 14 -23.47 -17.52 2.84
N MET A 15 -24.76 -17.75 2.58
CA MET A 15 -25.37 -17.43 1.29
C MET A 15 -25.42 -15.92 1.07
N GLN A 16 -25.80 -15.16 2.08
CA GLN A 16 -25.80 -13.69 2.04
C GLN A 16 -24.41 -13.12 1.77
N ASP A 17 -23.37 -13.62 2.45
CA ASP A 17 -21.98 -13.22 2.20
C ASP A 17 -21.53 -13.53 0.77
N ALA A 18 -21.96 -14.66 0.22
CA ALA A 18 -21.66 -15.06 -1.16
C ALA A 18 -22.38 -14.15 -2.17
N GLU A 19 -23.66 -13.83 -1.93
CA GLU A 19 -24.45 -12.90 -2.74
C GLU A 19 -23.82 -11.51 -2.76
N GLU A 20 -23.44 -10.96 -1.60
CA GLU A 20 -22.77 -9.67 -1.53
C GLU A 20 -21.45 -9.65 -2.31
N ARG A 21 -20.67 -10.73 -2.20
CA ARG A 21 -19.40 -10.84 -2.92
C ARG A 21 -19.62 -10.84 -4.43
N LEU A 22 -20.60 -11.60 -4.90
CA LEU A 22 -20.95 -11.68 -6.32
C LEU A 22 -21.45 -10.32 -6.84
N LEU A 23 -22.33 -9.64 -6.09
CA LEU A 23 -22.80 -8.30 -6.44
C LEU A 23 -21.65 -7.29 -6.55
N ARG A 24 -20.66 -7.36 -5.66
CA ARG A 24 -19.48 -6.48 -5.72
C ARG A 24 -18.63 -6.74 -6.97
N GLU A 25 -18.43 -7.99 -7.36
CA GLU A 25 -17.69 -8.29 -8.59
C GLU A 25 -18.45 -7.78 -9.83
N PHE A 26 -19.76 -8.01 -9.91
CA PHE A 26 -20.57 -7.44 -10.99
C PHE A 26 -20.52 -5.90 -11.02
N GLN A 27 -20.54 -5.24 -9.88
CA GLN A 27 -20.40 -3.78 -9.82
C GLN A 27 -19.04 -3.29 -10.33
N LYS A 28 -17.94 -4.01 -10.00
CA LYS A 28 -16.61 -3.69 -10.52
C LYS A 28 -16.54 -3.88 -12.04
N GLU A 29 -17.06 -4.97 -12.55
CA GLU A 29 -17.09 -5.24 -14.00
C GLU A 29 -17.91 -4.17 -14.73
N ARG A 30 -19.08 -3.81 -14.20
CA ARG A 30 -19.89 -2.72 -14.75
C ARG A 30 -19.13 -1.39 -14.76
N ALA A 31 -18.44 -1.05 -13.67
CA ALA A 31 -17.65 0.17 -13.60
C ALA A 31 -16.45 0.16 -14.56
N PHE A 32 -15.81 -1.00 -14.73
CA PHE A 32 -14.74 -1.20 -15.71
C PHE A 32 -15.24 -1.00 -17.14
N ILE A 33 -16.35 -1.64 -17.51
CA ILE A 33 -16.99 -1.49 -18.82
C ILE A 33 -17.35 -0.02 -19.06
N PHE A 34 -17.98 0.64 -18.09
CA PHE A 34 -18.34 2.06 -18.22
C PHE A 34 -17.12 2.96 -18.40
N THR A 35 -16.03 2.69 -17.68
CA THR A 35 -14.77 3.42 -17.84
C THR A 35 -14.19 3.21 -19.24
N ARG A 36 -14.20 1.96 -19.72
CA ARG A 36 -13.68 1.61 -21.04
C ARG A 36 -14.51 2.21 -22.17
N LEU A 37 -15.84 2.22 -22.06
CA LEU A 37 -16.73 2.89 -23.01
C LEU A 37 -16.39 4.39 -23.09
N ARG A 38 -16.25 5.05 -21.94
CA ARG A 38 -15.87 6.47 -21.89
C ARG A 38 -14.50 6.77 -22.49
N GLU A 39 -13.55 5.84 -22.41
CA GLU A 39 -12.27 5.95 -23.10
C GLU A 39 -12.46 5.89 -24.62
N LEU A 40 -13.25 4.93 -25.10
CA LEU A 40 -13.57 4.77 -26.53
C LEU A 40 -14.29 6.00 -27.09
N ASP A 41 -15.27 6.56 -26.37
CA ASP A 41 -15.98 7.78 -26.79
C ASP A 41 -15.03 8.97 -26.99
N ARG A 42 -13.99 9.07 -26.14
CA ARG A 42 -12.95 10.11 -26.25
C ARG A 42 -12.02 9.84 -27.43
N GLU A 43 -11.68 8.58 -27.69
CA GLU A 43 -10.83 8.16 -28.80
C GLU A 43 -11.53 8.36 -30.15
N GLU A 44 -12.84 8.13 -30.23
CA GLU A 44 -13.64 8.33 -31.44
C GLU A 44 -14.03 9.80 -31.71
N GLY A 45 -13.63 10.72 -30.82
CA GLY A 45 -13.96 12.14 -30.94
C GLY A 45 -15.46 12.43 -30.82
N LEU A 46 -16.21 11.47 -30.29
CA LEU A 46 -17.62 11.61 -29.93
C LEU A 46 -17.70 12.41 -28.62
N GLU A 47 -17.38 13.70 -28.68
CA GLU A 47 -17.88 14.68 -27.70
C GLU A 47 -19.39 14.87 -27.94
N THR A 48 -20.18 13.80 -27.84
CA THR A 48 -21.62 13.88 -27.96
C THR A 48 -22.21 14.11 -26.58
N SER A 49 -22.72 15.33 -26.47
CA SER A 49 -23.71 15.80 -25.51
C SER A 49 -25.01 14.96 -25.58
N ALA A 50 -24.94 13.67 -25.25
CA ALA A 50 -26.06 12.73 -25.19
C ALA A 50 -26.28 12.29 -23.74
N LYS A 51 -26.77 13.23 -22.93
CA LYS A 51 -27.60 12.85 -21.79
C LYS A 51 -28.83 12.15 -22.37
N GLU A 52 -29.20 10.99 -21.80
CA GLU A 52 -30.54 10.38 -21.81
C GLU A 52 -30.74 9.04 -22.57
N GLU A 53 -30.12 8.79 -23.72
CA GLU A 53 -30.54 7.63 -24.56
C GLU A 53 -29.94 6.27 -24.15
N GLU A 54 -28.77 6.23 -23.50
CA GLU A 54 -28.08 4.96 -23.20
C GLU A 54 -28.47 4.34 -21.84
N THR A 55 -29.60 4.77 -21.28
CA THR A 55 -30.11 4.24 -20.00
C THR A 55 -31.12 3.11 -20.19
N HIS A 56 -31.52 2.80 -21.43
CA HIS A 56 -32.59 1.84 -21.73
C HIS A 56 -32.19 0.35 -21.56
N TYR A 57 -30.91 0.03 -21.38
CA TYR A 57 -30.43 -1.35 -21.14
C TYR A 57 -30.20 -1.69 -19.67
N LEU A 58 -30.47 -0.75 -18.75
CA LEU A 58 -30.31 -0.99 -17.33
C LEU A 58 -31.69 -1.32 -16.74
N PRO A 59 -31.93 -2.56 -16.25
CA PRO A 59 -33.10 -2.81 -15.42
C PRO A 59 -33.10 -1.80 -14.27
N PRO A 60 -34.26 -1.20 -13.91
CA PRO A 60 -34.33 -0.18 -12.87
C PRO A 60 -33.71 -0.72 -11.60
N VAL A 61 -32.64 -0.07 -11.13
CA VAL A 61 -31.97 -0.38 -9.84
C VAL A 61 -32.87 0.14 -8.70
N LYS A 62 -34.13 -0.30 -8.64
CA LYS A 62 -35.11 0.22 -7.69
C LYS A 62 -35.38 -0.67 -6.48
N ASN A 63 -34.92 -1.92 -6.43
CA ASN A 63 -35.40 -2.85 -5.39
C ASN A 63 -34.34 -3.42 -4.43
N TYR A 64 -33.10 -2.90 -4.40
CA TYR A 64 -32.08 -3.35 -3.42
C TYR A 64 -31.48 -2.21 -2.59
N LEU A 65 -32.02 -1.00 -2.73
CA LEU A 65 -31.64 0.19 -1.98
C LEU A 65 -32.87 0.70 -1.22
N GLU A 66 -33.41 -0.13 -0.33
CA GLU A 66 -34.16 0.39 0.81
C GLU A 66 -33.26 0.24 2.03
N ALA A 67 -32.21 1.08 2.05
CA ALA A 67 -31.57 1.43 3.30
C ALA A 67 -32.59 2.24 4.13
N PRO A 68 -32.67 2.07 5.45
CA PRO A 68 -33.61 2.84 6.26
C PRO A 68 -33.36 4.33 6.04
N ASP A 69 -34.44 5.04 5.72
CA ASP A 69 -34.48 6.50 5.55
C ASP A 69 -34.05 7.17 6.86
N ASP A 70 -32.84 7.73 6.88
CA ASP A 70 -32.31 8.53 8.00
C ASP A 70 -32.28 10.00 7.56
N ASN A 71 -33.46 10.53 7.25
CA ASN A 71 -33.74 11.97 7.25
C ASN A 71 -33.85 12.47 8.71
N THR A 72 -32.77 12.30 9.46
CA THR A 72 -32.48 13.13 10.63
C THR A 72 -31.52 14.23 10.17
N GLU A 73 -32.08 15.35 9.72
CA GLU A 73 -31.32 16.58 9.59
C GLU A 73 -30.71 16.96 10.95
N GLN A 74 -29.53 17.60 10.85
CA GLN A 74 -28.79 18.34 11.88
C GLN A 74 -27.59 17.60 12.49
N ASN A 75 -26.40 18.14 12.18
CA ASN A 75 -25.13 17.89 12.85
C ASN A 75 -24.55 16.47 12.75
N SER A 76 -24.29 15.99 11.54
CA SER A 76 -23.13 15.09 11.39
C SER A 76 -21.86 15.96 11.46
N PRO A 77 -21.04 15.89 12.53
CA PRO A 77 -19.73 16.52 12.47
C PRO A 77 -19.05 15.90 11.26
N SER A 78 -18.58 16.74 10.32
CA SER A 78 -17.61 16.34 9.31
C SER A 78 -16.67 15.35 9.97
N ARG A 79 -16.79 14.05 9.62
CA ARG A 79 -15.94 13.01 10.18
C ARG A 79 -14.58 13.35 9.62
N ARG A 80 -13.86 14.23 10.32
CA ARG A 80 -12.55 14.74 9.95
C ARG A 80 -11.78 13.52 9.50
N ALA A 81 -11.47 13.46 8.20
CA ALA A 81 -10.90 12.29 7.56
C ALA A 81 -9.78 11.80 8.47
N ARG A 82 -10.00 10.68 9.15
CA ARG A 82 -9.06 10.19 10.16
C ARG A 82 -7.74 10.07 9.41
N PRO A 83 -6.66 10.77 9.83
CA PRO A 83 -5.43 10.81 9.06
C PRO A 83 -5.02 9.38 8.74
N SER A 84 -5.05 9.02 7.46
CA SER A 84 -4.81 7.65 7.03
C SER A 84 -3.50 7.19 7.63
N ARG A 85 -3.46 5.98 8.22
CA ARG A 85 -2.21 5.40 8.74
C ARG A 85 -1.09 5.43 7.69
N ARG A 86 -1.46 5.40 6.40
CA ARG A 86 -0.56 5.58 5.26
C ARG A 86 0.16 6.93 5.26
N SER A 87 -0.49 8.03 5.67
CA SER A 87 0.14 9.37 5.68
C SER A 87 1.26 9.48 6.71
N LYS A 88 1.08 8.87 7.89
CA LYS A 88 2.13 8.81 8.94
C LYS A 88 3.35 8.03 8.45
N THR A 89 3.14 6.83 7.93
CA THR A 89 4.22 5.99 7.41
C THR A 89 4.93 6.67 6.24
N THR A 90 4.20 7.29 5.31
CA THR A 90 4.80 8.04 4.19
C THR A 90 5.67 9.18 4.69
N LYS A 91 5.17 10.02 5.61
CA LYS A 91 5.97 11.11 6.20
C LYS A 91 7.28 10.62 6.81
N MET A 92 7.24 9.50 7.55
CA MET A 92 8.43 8.90 8.14
C MET A 92 9.41 8.35 7.10
N ARG A 93 8.89 7.74 6.01
CA ARG A 93 9.72 7.26 4.90
C ARG A 93 10.43 8.41 4.21
N ASP A 94 9.70 9.47 3.87
CA ASP A 94 10.25 10.65 3.20
C ASP A 94 11.36 11.27 4.05
N THR A 95 11.14 11.44 5.36
CA THR A 95 12.19 11.93 6.26
C THR A 95 13.41 11.02 6.33
N ALA A 96 13.21 9.69 6.35
CA ALA A 96 14.32 8.74 6.36
C ALA A 96 15.17 8.87 5.10
N VAL A 97 14.52 8.94 3.94
CA VAL A 97 15.19 9.14 2.64
C VAL A 97 15.93 10.47 2.62
N SER A 98 15.33 11.56 3.09
CA SER A 98 15.99 12.87 3.16
C SER A 98 17.24 12.85 4.05
N ILE A 99 17.17 12.21 5.23
CA ILE A 99 18.33 12.10 6.14
C ILE A 99 19.45 11.30 5.48
N LEU A 100 19.12 10.16 4.86
CA LEU A 100 20.10 9.30 4.20
C LEU A 100 20.70 9.94 2.93
N LYS A 101 19.96 10.80 2.24
CA LYS A 101 20.49 11.59 1.10
C LYS A 101 21.49 12.66 1.53
N VAL A 102 21.28 13.27 2.71
CA VAL A 102 22.17 14.30 3.25
C VAL A 102 23.44 13.68 3.83
N GLN A 103 23.32 12.53 4.50
CA GLN A 103 24.47 11.83 5.08
C GLN A 103 25.03 10.81 4.09
N SER A 104 26.16 11.14 3.45
CA SER A 104 26.85 10.19 2.56
C SER A 104 27.54 9.05 3.31
N ALA A 105 27.76 9.20 4.62
CA ALA A 105 28.37 8.19 5.46
C ALA A 105 27.33 7.17 5.97
N PRO A 106 27.73 5.90 6.19
CA PRO A 106 26.84 4.89 6.77
C PRO A 106 26.33 5.31 8.16
N ILE A 107 25.01 5.40 8.31
CA ILE A 107 24.37 5.76 9.59
C ILE A 107 23.96 4.51 10.36
N ARG A 108 24.14 4.54 11.69
CA ARG A 108 23.62 3.50 12.59
C ARG A 108 22.10 3.60 12.70
N GLY A 109 21.41 2.46 12.72
CA GLY A 109 19.95 2.38 12.80
C GLY A 109 19.37 3.07 14.04
N ILE A 110 20.10 3.07 15.16
CA ILE A 110 19.69 3.79 16.39
C ILE A 110 19.71 5.30 16.18
N GLU A 111 20.73 5.81 15.50
CA GLU A 111 20.86 7.24 15.20
C GLU A 111 19.82 7.68 14.17
N LEU A 112 19.62 6.86 13.13
CA LEU A 112 18.57 7.05 12.14
C LEU A 112 17.18 7.08 12.80
N LYS A 113 16.92 6.17 13.75
CA LYS A 113 15.68 6.16 14.55
C LYS A 113 15.48 7.51 15.21
N ARG A 114 16.48 7.95 15.98
CA ARG A 114 16.43 9.18 16.77
C ARG A 114 16.23 10.40 15.88
N ALA A 115 16.89 10.45 14.72
CA ALA A 115 16.75 11.54 13.77
C ALA A 115 15.34 11.61 13.17
N ILE A 116 14.78 10.48 12.75
CA ILE A 116 13.41 10.42 12.20
C ILE A 116 12.38 10.79 13.26
N GLU A 117 12.49 10.24 14.47
CA GLU A 117 11.57 10.54 15.58
C GLU A 117 11.63 12.02 15.97
N LYS A 118 12.82 12.61 16.00
CA LYS A 118 13.02 14.04 16.30
C LYS A 118 12.36 14.95 15.26
N GLN A 119 12.43 14.59 13.98
CA GLN A 119 11.89 15.43 12.90
C GLN A 119 10.39 15.22 12.67
N THR A 120 9.90 14.00 12.84
CA THR A 120 8.50 13.65 12.59
C THR A 120 7.61 13.77 13.83
N GLY A 121 8.18 13.65 15.02
CA GLY A 121 7.45 13.49 16.29
C GLY A 121 6.73 12.13 16.42
N LEU A 122 7.02 11.17 15.54
CA LEU A 122 6.37 9.85 15.50
C LEU A 122 7.39 8.78 15.86
N GLN A 123 7.02 7.88 16.78
CA GLN A 123 7.90 6.82 17.26
C GLN A 123 7.93 5.59 16.33
N ILE A 124 9.12 5.00 16.18
CA ILE A 124 9.34 3.75 15.45
C ILE A 124 9.42 2.60 16.45
N ALA A 125 8.41 1.73 16.46
CA ALA A 125 8.40 0.55 17.32
C ALA A 125 9.53 -0.43 16.96
N ASN A 126 9.50 -0.97 15.73
CA ASN A 126 10.53 -1.90 15.24
C ASN A 126 11.28 -1.29 14.05
N MET A 127 12.55 -0.96 14.29
CA MET A 127 13.43 -0.35 13.29
C MET A 127 13.68 -1.28 12.10
N THR A 128 13.88 -2.58 12.34
CA THR A 128 14.14 -3.55 11.26
C THR A 128 12.96 -3.66 10.31
N THR A 129 11.73 -3.80 10.86
CA THR A 129 10.52 -3.86 10.03
C THR A 129 10.35 -2.57 9.23
N PHE A 130 10.56 -1.41 9.87
CA PHE A 130 10.46 -0.11 9.22
C PHE A 130 11.47 0.04 8.07
N MET A 131 12.75 -0.27 8.30
CA MET A 131 13.77 -0.19 7.25
C MET A 131 13.57 -1.22 6.14
N ASN A 132 13.07 -2.41 6.44
CA ASN A 132 12.69 -3.38 5.41
C ASN A 132 11.59 -2.84 4.49
N THR A 133 10.61 -2.10 5.04
CA THR A 133 9.58 -1.46 4.21
C THR A 133 10.12 -0.31 3.36
N ILE A 134 11.07 0.46 3.87
CA ILE A 134 11.71 1.54 3.13
C ILE A 134 12.57 0.98 2.00
N THR A 135 13.40 -0.02 2.29
CA THR A 135 14.31 -0.64 1.30
C THR A 135 13.53 -1.28 0.15
N LYS A 136 12.34 -1.83 0.41
CA LYS A 136 11.44 -2.35 -0.63
C LYS A 136 10.81 -1.26 -1.49
N ALA A 137 10.58 -0.08 -0.94
CA ALA A 137 9.99 1.04 -1.66
C ALA A 137 11.06 1.81 -2.47
N ASP A 138 12.24 1.99 -1.90
CA ASP A 138 13.36 2.74 -2.46
C ASP A 138 14.63 1.86 -2.51
N PRO A 139 14.96 1.29 -3.68
CA PRO A 139 16.11 0.38 -3.83
C PRO A 139 17.47 1.07 -3.65
N ASN A 140 17.50 2.41 -3.66
CA ASN A 140 18.72 3.19 -3.43
C ASN A 140 19.20 3.15 -1.97
N ILE A 141 18.37 2.67 -1.04
CA ILE A 141 18.75 2.54 0.37
C ILE A 141 19.33 1.15 0.59
N ILE A 142 20.60 1.10 0.97
CA ILE A 142 21.35 -0.16 1.11
C ILE A 142 21.70 -0.38 2.57
N LYS A 143 21.54 -1.63 3.01
CA LYS A 143 22.00 -2.09 4.32
C LYS A 143 23.41 -2.66 4.17
N ILE A 144 24.42 -1.89 4.59
CA ILE A 144 25.83 -2.30 4.51
C ILE A 144 26.17 -3.39 5.54
N GLY A 145 25.56 -3.31 6.73
CA GLY A 145 25.88 -4.21 7.84
C GLY A 145 24.79 -4.31 8.88
N ARG A 146 25.09 -4.91 10.04
CA ARG A 146 24.11 -5.07 11.13
C ARG A 146 23.67 -3.70 11.65
N GLY A 147 22.49 -3.27 11.20
CA GLY A 147 21.91 -1.99 11.59
C GLY A 147 22.67 -0.79 11.03
N LEU A 148 23.39 -0.93 9.92
CA LEU A 148 24.01 0.19 9.20
C LEU A 148 23.33 0.40 7.85
N TYR A 149 23.00 1.64 7.54
CA TYR A 149 22.26 2.03 6.33
C TYR A 149 22.97 3.17 5.61
N THR A 150 22.90 3.18 4.27
CA THR A 150 23.41 4.26 3.42
C THR A 150 22.45 4.54 2.27
N TYR A 151 22.61 5.68 1.61
CA TYR A 151 21.98 5.99 0.34
C TYR A 151 23.00 5.89 -0.79
N SER A 152 22.79 4.94 -1.71
CA SER A 152 23.57 4.86 -2.94
C SER A 152 23.00 5.80 -3.99
N ARG A 153 23.86 6.63 -4.60
CA ARG A 153 23.46 7.49 -5.72
C ARG A 153 23.34 6.70 -7.03
N GLU A 154 23.96 5.51 -7.07
CA GLU A 154 23.89 4.57 -8.19
C GLU A 154 23.06 3.35 -7.78
N PRO A 155 22.11 2.89 -8.60
CA PRO A 155 21.33 1.69 -8.33
C PRO A 155 22.25 0.47 -8.46
N GLN A 156 22.79 0.00 -7.33
CA GLN A 156 23.51 -1.27 -7.28
C GLN A 156 22.48 -2.37 -7.08
N GLU A 157 22.25 -3.17 -8.13
CA GLU A 157 21.53 -4.44 -8.03
C GLU A 157 22.16 -5.24 -6.87
N SER A 158 21.33 -5.68 -5.93
CA SER A 158 21.77 -6.25 -4.66
C SER A 158 22.58 -7.54 -4.84
N LYS A 159 23.88 -7.41 -5.08
CA LYS A 159 24.86 -8.49 -4.89
C LYS A 159 25.17 -8.54 -3.40
N THR A 160 24.52 -9.46 -2.71
CA THR A 160 24.85 -9.80 -1.33
C THR A 160 26.28 -10.36 -1.31
N ILE A 161 27.28 -9.50 -1.11
CA ILE A 161 28.66 -9.93 -0.94
C ILE A 161 28.75 -10.56 0.45
N PHE A 162 28.89 -11.89 0.46
CA PHE A 162 29.21 -12.67 1.65
C PHE A 162 30.67 -12.39 1.99
N LEU A 163 30.91 -11.42 2.88
CA LEU A 163 32.25 -11.11 3.39
C LEU A 163 32.63 -12.18 4.42
N GLY A 164 33.07 -13.34 3.93
CA GLY A 164 33.84 -14.30 4.70
C GLY A 164 35.28 -13.80 4.77
N THR A 165 35.73 -13.50 5.97
CA THR A 165 37.13 -13.32 6.33
C THR A 165 37.93 -14.55 5.92
N ASP A 166 39.02 -14.36 5.16
CA ASP A 166 40.29 -15.08 5.33
C ASP A 166 41.32 -14.48 4.36
N GLU A 167 41.82 -13.29 4.71
CA GLU A 167 43.20 -12.93 4.38
C GLU A 167 44.07 -13.49 5.51
N MET A 168 44.88 -14.51 5.22
CA MET A 168 46.22 -14.74 5.77
C MET A 168 46.76 -16.07 5.20
N ASN A 169 47.45 -16.03 4.06
CA ASN A 169 48.80 -16.56 4.04
C ASN A 169 49.61 -16.00 2.87
N GLU A 170 50.60 -15.22 3.26
CA GLU A 170 51.57 -14.54 2.43
C GLU A 170 52.65 -15.52 1.95
N ALA A 171 53.23 -15.16 0.81
CA ALA A 171 54.24 -15.82 0.01
C ALA A 171 55.42 -16.50 0.74
N THR A 172 55.90 -17.60 0.16
CA THR A 172 57.31 -17.93 -0.20
C THR A 172 57.26 -19.27 -0.95
N SER A 173 57.95 -19.61 -2.04
CA SER A 173 59.09 -19.03 -2.76
C SER A 173 59.31 -19.84 -4.05
N SER A 174 59.80 -19.12 -5.06
CA SER A 174 60.43 -19.49 -6.34
C SER A 174 61.18 -20.84 -6.49
N GLU A 175 60.89 -21.49 -7.63
CA GLU A 175 61.79 -22.09 -8.67
C GLU A 175 62.86 -23.17 -8.31
N PRO A 176 63.43 -23.91 -9.29
CA PRO A 176 63.20 -23.92 -10.76
C PRO A 176 62.71 -25.26 -11.34
#